data_AF-A0A3N0VTY8-F1
#
_entry.id   AF-A0A3N0VTY8-F1
#
_cell.length_a   1.000
_cell.length_b   1.000
_cell.length_c   1.000
_cell.angle_alpha   90.00
_cell.angle_beta   90.00
_cell.angle_gamma   90.00
#
_symmetry.space_group_name_H-M   'P 1'
#
loop_
_entity.id
_entity.type
_entity.pdbx_description
1 polymer ?
#
loop_
_entity_poly.entity_id
_entity_poly.type
_entity_poly.pdbx_seq_one_letter_code
_entity_poly.pdbx_strand_id
1 'polypeptide(L)'
;MKKLSSFYFIGLATLNLVMDSINGHFSFFDIIFVILAILPLLINKKWIYQVFGGSISLICLYILLAVFLSQARQYQQGHPDLLWTYGMGYVLSLITLFFGLLMTGIIKINQKKLVV
;
A
#
# COMPACT_ATOMS: atom_id res chain seq x y z
N MET A 1 0.86 -4.27 16.03
CA MET A 1 1.26 -4.31 14.61
C MET A 1 0.09 -4.25 13.65
N LYS A 2 -0.84 -5.21 13.64
CA LYS A 2 -1.94 -5.25 12.66
C LYS A 2 -2.81 -3.99 12.62
N LYS A 3 -3.16 -3.45 13.80
CA LYS A 3 -3.89 -2.18 13.93
C LYS A 3 -3.11 -0.98 13.38
N LEU A 4 -1.80 -0.91 13.61
CA LEU A 4 -0.93 0.15 13.08
C LEU A 4 -0.93 0.12 11.54
N SER A 5 -0.83 -1.07 10.95
CA SER A 5 -0.91 -1.25 9.50
C SER A 5 -2.29 -0.87 8.95
N SER A 6 -3.38 -1.21 9.65
CA SER A 6 -4.71 -0.72 9.26
C SER A 6 -4.84 0.80 9.32
N PHE A 7 -4.26 1.47 10.32
CA PHE A 7 -4.23 2.94 10.35
C PHE A 7 -3.47 3.53 9.16
N TYR A 8 -2.35 2.91 8.76
CA TYR A 8 -1.64 3.30 7.54
C TYR A 8 -2.55 3.22 6.30
N PHE A 9 -3.25 2.10 6.09
CA PHE A 9 -4.13 1.93 4.95
C PHE A 9 -5.36 2.84 4.96
N ILE A 10 -5.96 3.07 6.13
CA ILE A 10 -7.07 4.02 6.28
C ILE A 10 -6.59 5.44 5.95
N GLY A 11 -5.43 5.84 6.48
CA GLY A 11 -4.82 7.14 6.19
C GLY A 11 -4.54 7.33 4.70
N LEU A 12 -3.97 6.32 4.04
CA LEU A 12 -3.66 6.35 2.62
C LEU A 12 -4.92 6.44 1.76
N ALA A 13 -5.96 5.65 2.08
CA ALA A 13 -7.25 5.72 1.38
C ALA A 13 -7.95 7.08 1.57
N THR A 14 -7.87 7.65 2.77
CA THR A 14 -8.44 8.97 3.07
C THR A 14 -7.69 10.08 2.33
N LEU A 15 -6.35 10.02 2.29
CA LEU A 15 -5.54 10.97 1.53
C LEU A 15 -5.86 10.90 0.04
N ASN A 16 -6.02 9.69 -0.52
CA ASN A 16 -6.41 9.52 -1.92
C ASN A 16 -7.77 10.17 -2.19
N LEU A 17 -8.77 9.89 -1.35
CA LEU A 17 -10.11 10.48 -1.45
C LEU A 17 -10.08 12.02 -1.36
N VAL A 18 -9.29 12.59 -0.45
CA VAL A 18 -9.13 14.04 -0.32
C VAL A 18 -8.49 14.62 -1.58
N MET A 19 -7.45 13.99 -2.12
CA MET A 19 -6.76 14.46 -3.31
C MET A 19 -7.67 14.41 -4.55
N ASP A 20 -8.42 13.32 -4.72
CA ASP A 20 -9.38 13.16 -5.82
C ASP A 20 -10.56 14.14 -5.69
N SER A 21 -11.00 14.42 -4.45
CA SER A 21 -12.02 15.45 -4.19
C SER A 21 -11.54 16.85 -4.54
N ILE A 22 -10.26 17.19 -4.28
CA ILE A 22 -9.69 18.51 -4.60
C ILE A 22 -9.54 18.66 -6.11
N ASN A 23 -9.10 17.60 -6.81
CA ASN A 23 -8.87 17.62 -8.25
C ASN A 23 -10.16 17.43 -9.08
N GLY A 24 -11.33 17.28 -8.43
CA GLY A 24 -12.62 17.10 -9.10
C GLY A 24 -12.80 15.74 -9.79
N HIS A 25 -11.94 14.76 -9.48
CA HIS A 25 -11.94 13.41 -10.06
C HIS A 25 -12.61 12.36 -9.16
N PHE A 26 -13.40 12.81 -8.18
CA PHE A 26 -14.05 11.95 -7.21
C PHE A 26 -14.86 10.82 -7.87
N SER A 27 -14.49 9.58 -7.54
CA SER A 27 -15.16 8.38 -8.03
C SER A 27 -15.87 7.63 -6.91
N PHE A 28 -17.01 7.03 -7.22
CA PHE A 28 -17.72 6.14 -6.28
C PHE A 28 -16.83 4.97 -5.80
N PHE A 29 -15.87 4.54 -6.62
CA PHE A 29 -14.91 3.51 -6.27
C PHE A 29 -13.99 3.91 -5.12
N ASP A 30 -13.69 5.21 -4.95
CA ASP A 30 -12.82 5.70 -3.87
C ASP A 30 -13.50 5.51 -2.51
N ILE A 31 -14.81 5.72 -2.44
CA ILE A 31 -15.61 5.47 -1.24
C ILE A 31 -15.59 3.99 -0.86
N ILE A 32 -15.76 3.10 -1.85
CA ILE A 32 -15.69 1.64 -1.62
C ILE A 32 -14.32 1.27 -1.05
N PHE A 33 -13.25 1.87 -1.56
CA PHE A 33 -11.89 1.60 -1.12
C PHE A 33 -11.67 2.04 0.34
N VAL A 34 -12.19 3.20 0.73
CA VAL A 34 -12.17 3.67 2.13
C VAL A 34 -12.93 2.71 3.05
N ILE A 35 -14.14 2.28 2.66
CA ILE A 35 -14.93 1.31 3.44
C ILE A 35 -14.16 -0.01 3.61
N LEU A 36 -13.57 -0.53 2.54
CA LEU A 36 -12.76 -1.74 2.58
C LEU A 36 -11.52 -1.59 3.48
N ALA A 37 -10.88 -0.41 3.50
CA ALA A 37 -9.73 -0.16 4.36
C ALA A 37 -10.10 -0.11 5.86
N ILE A 38 -11.33 0.31 6.18
CA ILE A 38 -11.84 0.37 7.57
C ILE A 38 -12.34 -1.00 8.06
N LEU A 39 -12.79 -1.86 7.14
CA LEU A 39 -13.39 -3.17 7.43
C LEU A 39 -12.57 -4.07 8.39
N PRO A 40 -11.24 -4.21 8.23
CA PRO A 40 -10.42 -5.02 9.14
C PRO A 40 -10.46 -4.50 10.59
N LEU A 41 -10.53 -3.17 10.75
CA LEU A 41 -10.60 -2.51 12.05
C LEU A 41 -11.95 -2.78 12.74
N LEU A 42 -13.05 -2.68 11.98
CA LEU A 42 -14.41 -2.86 12.50
C LEU A 42 -14.68 -4.30 12.95
N ILE A 43 -14.37 -5.28 12.10
CA ILE A 43 -14.71 -6.68 12.38
C ILE A 43 -13.68 -7.31 13.34
N ASN A 44 -12.46 -6.76 13.37
CA ASN A 44 -11.36 -7.18 14.24
C ASN A 44 -11.05 -8.70 14.21
N LYS A 45 -11.39 -9.39 13.11
CA LYS A 45 -11.11 -10.83 12.94
C LYS A 45 -9.78 -11.06 12.25
N LYS A 46 -8.93 -11.91 12.82
CA LYS A 46 -7.56 -12.20 12.33
C LYS A 46 -7.49 -12.55 10.84
N TRP A 47 -8.44 -13.35 10.34
CA TRP A 47 -8.48 -13.76 8.94
C TRP A 47 -8.71 -12.56 8.01
N ILE A 48 -9.54 -11.58 8.38
CA ILE A 48 -9.83 -10.41 7.54
C ILE A 48 -8.57 -9.57 7.34
N TYR A 49 -7.76 -9.37 8.40
CA TYR A 49 -6.46 -8.73 8.27
C TYR A 49 -5.51 -9.50 7.33
N GLN A 50 -5.57 -10.84 7.35
CA GLN A 50 -4.73 -11.67 6.50
C GLN A 50 -5.13 -11.60 5.03
N VAL A 51 -6.42 -11.67 4.74
CA VAL A 51 -6.93 -11.55 3.37
C VAL A 51 -6.65 -10.15 2.83
N PHE A 52 -7.04 -9.11 3.57
CA PHE A 52 -6.83 -7.73 3.13
C PHE A 52 -5.35 -7.38 2.94
N GLY A 53 -4.51 -7.67 3.94
CA GLY A 53 -3.06 -7.45 3.83
C GLY A 53 -2.41 -8.28 2.72
N GLY A 54 -2.90 -9.51 2.50
CA GLY A 54 -2.44 -10.40 1.44
C GLY A 54 -2.78 -9.85 0.06
N SER A 55 -4.02 -9.43 -0.16
CA SER A 55 -4.48 -8.80 -1.41
C SER A 55 -3.65 -7.56 -1.74
N ILE A 56 -3.44 -6.68 -0.78
CA ILE A 56 -2.62 -5.47 -1.00
C ILE A 56 -1.18 -5.84 -1.32
N SER A 57 -0.59 -6.80 -0.60
CA SER A 57 0.78 -7.24 -0.88
C SER A 57 0.94 -7.76 -2.31
N LEU A 58 -0.06 -8.49 -2.80
CA LEU A 58 -0.08 -9.02 -4.16
C LEU A 58 -0.19 -7.89 -5.20
N ILE A 59 -1.06 -6.92 -4.97
CA ILE A 59 -1.19 -5.72 -5.80
C ILE A 59 0.12 -4.92 -5.83
N CYS A 60 0.76 -4.69 -4.69
CA CYS A 60 2.05 -3.99 -4.63
C CYS A 60 3.16 -4.73 -5.36
N LEU A 61 3.18 -6.06 -5.29
CA LEU A 61 4.15 -6.88 -6.00
C LEU A 61 3.94 -6.78 -7.52
N TYR A 62 2.68 -6.78 -7.96
CA TYR A 62 2.33 -6.52 -9.36
C TYR A 62 2.77 -5.13 -9.82
N ILE A 63 2.53 -4.08 -9.03
CA ILE A 63 2.97 -2.71 -9.35
C ILE A 63 4.50 -2.64 -9.43
N LEU A 64 5.23 -3.26 -8.49
CA LEU A 64 6.69 -3.34 -8.54
C LEU A 64 7.20 -3.96 -9.84
N LEU A 65 6.58 -5.06 -10.27
CA LEU A 65 6.91 -5.70 -11.54
C LEU A 65 6.59 -4.81 -12.74
N ALA A 66 5.45 -4.13 -12.74
CA ALA A 66 5.05 -3.22 -13.81
C ALA A 66 6.00 -2.02 -13.93
N VAL A 67 6.38 -1.41 -12.80
CA VAL A 67 7.35 -0.31 -12.72
C VAL A 67 8.72 -0.79 -13.21
N PHE A 68 9.15 -2.00 -12.83
CA PHE A 68 10.41 -2.59 -13.28
C PHE A 68 10.46 -2.82 -14.79
N LEU A 69 9.41 -3.43 -15.35
CA LEU A 69 9.32 -3.66 -16.80
C LEU A 69 9.27 -2.34 -17.58
N SER A 70 8.55 -1.36 -17.06
CA SER A 70 8.46 -0.03 -17.67
C SER A 70 9.81 0.70 -17.65
N GLN A 71 10.55 0.64 -16.52
CA GLN A 71 11.89 1.21 -16.41
C GLN A 71 12.88 0.53 -17.36
N ALA A 72 12.86 -0.81 -17.45
CA ALA A 72 13.73 -1.57 -18.36
C ALA A 72 13.49 -1.16 -19.83
N ARG A 73 12.21 -0.96 -20.21
CA ARG A 73 11.83 -0.53 -21.56
C ARG A 73 12.30 0.89 -21.86
N GLN A 74 12.17 1.82 -20.91
CA GLN A 74 12.63 3.19 -21.08
C GLN A 74 14.16 3.32 -21.12
N TYR A 75 14.87 2.51 -20.33
CA TYR A 75 16.33 2.44 -20.39
C TYR A 75 16.80 1.99 -21.77
N GLN A 76 16.10 1.05 -22.40
CA GLN A 76 16.34 0.65 -23.80
C GLN A 76 16.04 1.77 -24.82
N GLN A 77 15.11 2.67 -24.51
CA GLN A 77 14.72 3.79 -25.38
C GLN A 77 15.54 5.07 -25.11
N GLY A 78 16.50 5.04 -24.18
CA GLY A 78 17.47 6.12 -23.96
C GLY A 78 16.90 7.40 -23.35
N HIS A 79 15.78 7.32 -22.63
CA HIS A 79 15.16 8.47 -21.95
C HIS A 79 15.28 8.34 -20.42
N PRO A 80 16.37 8.83 -19.81
CA PRO A 80 16.64 8.67 -18.37
C PRO A 80 15.87 9.65 -17.46
N ASP A 81 15.15 10.62 -18.02
CA ASP A 81 14.64 11.78 -17.26
C ASP A 81 13.52 11.47 -16.25
N LEU A 82 12.95 10.26 -16.28
CA LEU A 82 11.86 9.87 -15.36
C LEU A 82 12.31 9.13 -14.10
N LEU A 83 13.62 9.06 -13.80
CA LEU A 83 14.17 8.36 -12.63
C LEU A 83 13.45 8.68 -11.31
N TRP A 84 13.07 9.95 -11.10
CA TRP A 84 12.33 10.37 -9.90
C TRP A 84 10.94 9.77 -9.78
N THR A 85 10.18 9.72 -10.88
CA THR A 85 8.83 9.14 -10.90
C THR A 85 8.87 7.64 -10.66
N TYR A 86 9.81 6.92 -11.30
CA TYR A 86 10.01 5.49 -11.05
C TYR A 86 10.48 5.24 -9.62
N GLY A 87 11.45 6.01 -9.14
CA GLY A 87 11.98 5.91 -7.78
C GLY A 87 10.90 6.10 -6.71
N MET A 88 10.03 7.09 -6.87
CA MET A 88 8.92 7.32 -5.94
C MET A 88 7.92 6.16 -5.97
N GLY A 89 7.60 5.64 -7.15
CA GLY A 89 6.75 4.45 -7.32
C GLY A 89 7.31 3.21 -6.62
N TYR A 90 8.63 2.99 -6.71
CA TYR A 90 9.34 1.92 -6.00
C TYR A 90 9.22 2.06 -4.49
N VAL A 91 9.53 3.25 -3.95
CA VAL A 91 9.52 3.50 -2.52
C VAL A 91 8.12 3.31 -1.94
N LEU A 92 7.09 3.90 -2.58
CA LEU A 92 5.70 3.74 -2.17
C LEU A 92 5.27 2.27 -2.21
N SER A 93 5.63 1.54 -3.27
CA SER A 93 5.25 0.13 -3.40
C SER A 93 5.93 -0.75 -2.36
N LEU A 94 7.21 -0.50 -2.04
CA LEU A 94 7.95 -1.23 -1.01
C LEU A 94 7.41 -0.97 0.40
N ILE A 95 7.14 0.30 0.75
CA ILE A 95 6.56 0.65 2.04
C ILE A 95 5.18 -0.01 2.20
N THR A 96 4.35 0.09 1.17
CA THR A 96 3.00 -0.47 1.17
C THR A 96 3.02 -2.00 1.24
N LEU A 97 3.95 -2.65 0.53
CA LEU A 97 4.21 -4.09 0.63
C LEU A 97 4.61 -4.49 2.05
N PHE A 98 5.53 -3.75 2.67
CA PHE A 98 5.98 -4.01 4.04
C PHE A 98 4.82 -3.94 5.04
N PHE A 99 3.98 -2.91 4.95
CA PHE A 99 2.80 -2.79 5.80
C PHE A 99 1.76 -3.88 5.51
N GLY A 100 1.58 -4.28 4.25
CA GLY A 100 0.73 -5.41 3.87
C GLY A 100 1.18 -6.73 4.51
N LEU A 101 2.48 -7.03 4.44
CA LEU A 101 3.09 -8.22 5.05
C LEU A 101 3.09 -8.20 6.59
N LEU A 102 3.19 -7.02 7.20
CA LEU A 102 2.98 -6.85 8.64
C LEU A 102 1.52 -7.14 9.04
N MET A 103 0.57 -6.78 8.19
CA MET A 103 -0.86 -6.99 8.44
C MET A 103 -1.26 -8.47 8.36
N THR A 104 -0.70 -9.21 7.40
CA THR A 104 -0.85 -10.67 7.33
C THR A 104 -0.26 -11.36 8.56
N GLY A 105 0.78 -10.77 9.14
CA GLY A 105 1.50 -11.32 10.30
C GLY A 105 2.51 -12.39 9.91
N ILE A 106 2.90 -12.43 8.63
CA ILE A 106 4.07 -13.18 8.14
C ILE A 106 5.33 -12.57 8.76
N ILE A 107 5.42 -11.24 8.75
CA ILE A 107 6.49 -10.51 9.44
C ILE A 107 6.11 -10.37 10.92
N LYS A 108 6.65 -11.24 11.76
CA LYS A 108 6.66 -11.03 13.22
C LYS A 108 7.91 -10.26 13.59
N ILE A 109 7.79 -8.95 13.75
CA ILE A 109 8.84 -8.18 14.42
C ILE A 109 8.79 -8.62 15.88
N ASN A 110 9.81 -9.38 16.29
CA ASN A 110 9.99 -9.79 17.66
C ASN A 110 10.44 -8.56 18.45
N GLN A 111 9.47 -7.79 18.97
CA GLN A 111 9.79 -6.72 19.90
C GLN A 111 10.29 -7.38 21.18
N LYS A 112 11.62 -7.57 21.29
CA LYS A 112 12.24 -7.65 22.61
C LYS A 112 11.84 -6.36 23.32
N LYS A 113 10.99 -6.50 24.33
CA LYS A 113 10.61 -5.48 25.31
C LYS A 113 11.85 -4.65 25.65
N LEU A 114 11.94 -3.44 25.13
CA LEU A 114 12.78 -2.41 25.73
C LEU A 114 11.90 -1.80 26.83
N VAL A 115 11.99 -2.41 28.00
CA VAL A 115 11.47 -1.85 29.24
C VAL A 115 12.35 -0.65 29.54
N VAL A 116 11.77 0.55 29.45
CA VAL A 116 12.29 1.76 30.10
C VAL A 116 11.27 2.14 31.15
#